data_AF-A0AAW7DJ43-F1
#
_entry.id   AF-A0AAW7DJ43-F1
#
_cell.length_a   1.000
_cell.length_b   1.000
_cell.length_c   1.000
_cell.angle_alpha   90.00
_cell.angle_beta   90.00
_cell.angle_gamma   90.00
#
_symmetry.space_group_name_H-M   'P 1'
#
loop_
_entity.id
_entity.type
_entity.pdbx_description
1 polymer ?
#
loop_
_entity_poly.entity_id
_entity_poly.type
_entity_poly.pdbx_seq_one_letter_code
_entity_poly.pdbx_strand_id
1 'polypeptide(L)' 'MTEKEKRENGLLYNPGLDQELQNELRNCKTLCQEYNTTAYSDSEKRRLIIEKIINKNRW' A
#
# COMPACT_ATOMS: atom_id res chain seq x y z
N MET A 1 -5.32 15.32 15.96
CA MET A 1 -4.60 14.37 15.10
C MET A 1 -5.61 13.46 14.44
N THR A 2 -5.59 13.34 13.12
CA THR A 2 -6.33 12.29 12.39
C THR A 2 -5.75 10.92 12.73
N GLU A 3 -6.44 9.83 12.39
CA GLU A 3 -5.87 8.50 12.60
C GLU A 3 -4.65 8.30 11.71
N LYS A 4 -4.62 8.93 10.53
CA LYS A 4 -3.44 8.99 9.67
C LYS A 4 -2.25 9.68 10.35
N GLU A 5 -2.44 10.85 10.95
CA GLU A 5 -1.38 11.55 11.68
C GLU A 5 -0.89 10.73 12.89
N LYS A 6 -1.79 10.05 13.61
CA LYS A 6 -1.40 9.13 14.71
C LYS A 6 -0.53 7.99 14.19
N ARG A 7 -0.90 7.35 13.09
CA ARG A 7 -0.08 6.31 12.43
C ARG A 7 1.31 6.83 12.08
N GLU A 8 1.38 8.01 11.45
CA GLU A 8 2.64 8.61 10.99
C GLU A 8 3.57 9.01 12.15
N ASN A 9 3.01 9.26 13.33
CA ASN A 9 3.77 9.53 14.57
C ASN A 9 3.98 8.27 15.44
N GLY A 10 3.61 7.07 14.96
CA GLY A 10 3.78 5.82 15.72
C GLY A 10 2.88 5.69 16.96
N LEU A 11 1.78 6.43 17.01
CA LEU A 11 0.81 6.38 18.10
C LEU A 11 -0.27 5.32 17.83
N LEU A 12 -1.00 4.93 18.87
CA LEU A 12 -2.19 4.09 18.71
C LEU A 12 -3.21 4.79 17.80
N TYR A 13 -3.62 4.11 16.74
CA TYR A 13 -4.56 4.62 15.75
C TYR A 13 -5.56 3.53 15.34
N ASN A 14 -6.73 3.94 14.84
CA ASN A 14 -7.77 3.06 14.33
C ASN A 14 -7.99 3.33 12.83
N PRO A 15 -7.46 2.48 11.94
CA PRO A 15 -7.68 2.63 10.50
C PRO A 15 -9.15 2.66 10.10
N GLY A 16 -10.04 1.98 10.86
CA GLY A 16 -11.48 1.86 10.54
C GLY A 16 -12.26 3.16 10.65
N LEU A 17 -11.73 4.16 11.34
CA LEU A 17 -12.36 5.47 11.55
C LEU A 17 -11.87 6.55 10.58
N ASP A 18 -10.94 6.21 9.69
CA ASP A 18 -10.27 7.17 8.81
C ASP A 18 -10.37 6.68 7.36
N GLN A 19 -11.17 7.41 6.57
CA GLN A 19 -11.45 7.07 5.19
C GLN A 19 -10.21 7.13 4.30
N GLU A 20 -9.24 7.99 4.63
CA GLU A 20 -7.99 8.11 3.89
C GLU A 20 -7.13 6.86 4.10
N LEU A 21 -6.98 6.42 5.35
CA LEU A 21 -6.29 5.16 5.66
C LEU A 21 -6.97 3.94 5.00
N GLN A 22 -8.30 3.89 5.01
CA GLN A 22 -9.04 2.82 4.32
C GLN A 22 -8.77 2.82 2.81
N ASN A 23 -8.71 3.99 2.19
CA ASN A 23 -8.42 4.13 0.77
C ASN A 23 -6.98 3.75 0.44
N GLU A 24 -6.00 4.17 1.25
CA GLU A 24 -4.60 3.76 1.11
C GLU A 24 -4.43 2.23 1.20
N LEU A 25 -5.08 1.60 2.20
CA LEU A 25 -5.07 0.15 2.37
C LEU A 25 -5.72 -0.58 1.20
N ARG A 26 -6.88 -0.08 0.71
CA ARG A 26 -7.55 -0.67 -0.45
C ARG A 26 -6.67 -0.60 -1.69
N ASN A 27 -6.07 0.55 -1.97
CA ASN A 27 -5.18 0.75 -3.12
C ASN A 27 -3.97 -0.19 -3.05
N CYS A 28 -3.33 -0.29 -1.88
CA CYS A 28 -2.21 -1.20 -1.67
C CYS A 28 -2.63 -2.68 -1.87
N LYS A 29 -3.77 -3.10 -1.31
CA LYS A 29 -4.29 -4.46 -1.47
C LYS A 29 -4.59 -4.81 -2.93
N THR A 30 -5.13 -3.87 -3.70
CA THR A 30 -5.36 -4.05 -5.15
C THR A 30 -4.04 -4.30 -5.90
N LEU A 31 -2.99 -3.52 -5.61
CA LEU A 31 -1.67 -3.74 -6.21
C LEU A 31 -1.05 -5.08 -5.80
N CYS A 32 -1.17 -5.46 -4.52
CA CYS A 32 -0.72 -6.77 -4.05
C CYS A 32 -1.48 -7.92 -4.74
N GLN A 33 -2.78 -7.76 -4.96
CA GLN A 33 -3.56 -8.74 -5.71
C GLN A 33 -3.06 -8.86 -7.15
N GLU A 34 -2.83 -7.74 -7.85
CA GLU A 34 -2.28 -7.74 -9.21
C GLU A 34 -0.90 -8.42 -9.27
N TYR A 35 -0.02 -8.13 -8.31
CA TYR A 35 1.30 -8.77 -8.22
C TYR A 35 1.17 -10.30 -8.04
N ASN A 36 0.31 -10.73 -7.12
CA ASN A 36 0.13 -12.13 -6.77
C ASN A 36 -0.50 -12.96 -7.90
N THR A 37 -1.33 -12.33 -8.74
CA THR A 37 -1.97 -13.01 -9.89
C THR A 37 -1.16 -12.89 -11.18
N THR A 38 -0.14 -12.03 -11.22
CA THR A 38 0.75 -11.92 -12.38
C THR A 38 1.63 -13.16 -12.49
N ALA A 39 1.65 -13.75 -13.69
CA ALA A 39 2.43 -14.95 -14.01
C ALA A 39 3.91 -14.77 -13.64
N TYR A 40 4.53 -15.83 -13.12
CA TYR A 40 5.95 -15.80 -12.72
C TYR A 40 6.89 -15.51 -13.89
N SER A 41 6.51 -15.90 -15.11
CA SER A 41 7.28 -15.63 -16.34
C SER A 41 7.26 -14.16 -16.76
N ASP A 42 6.29 -13.38 -16.29
CA ASP A 42 6.20 -11.94 -16.56
C ASP A 42 6.94 -11.16 -15.48
N SER A 43 8.27 -11.34 -15.46
CA SER A 43 9.15 -10.74 -14.47
C SER A 43 9.12 -9.21 -14.53
N GLU A 44 8.94 -8.62 -15.72
CA GLU A 44 8.91 -7.18 -15.90
C GLU A 44 7.63 -6.56 -15.33
N LYS A 45 6.45 -7.15 -15.57
CA LYS A 45 5.23 -6.67 -14.94
C LYS A 45 5.29 -6.79 -13.42
N ARG A 46 5.79 -7.91 -12.89
CA ARG A 46 6.00 -8.08 -11.44
C ARG A 46 6.94 -7.01 -10.88
N ARG A 47 8.03 -6.68 -11.59
CA ARG A 47 8.96 -5.60 -11.22
C ARG A 47 8.26 -4.24 -11.15
N LEU A 48 7.44 -3.90 -12.14
CA LEU A 48 6.71 -2.64 -12.18
C LEU A 48 5.67 -2.53 -11.05
N ILE A 49 4.95 -3.62 -10.76
CA ILE A 49 3.94 -3.60 -9.69
C ILE A 49 4.61 -3.48 -8.31
N ILE A 50 5.71 -4.21 -8.06
CA ILE A 50 6.39 -4.11 -6.76
C ILE A 50 6.99 -2.71 -6.53
N GLU A 51 7.48 -2.04 -7.58
CA GLU A 51 7.93 -0.64 -7.49
C GLU A 51 6.79 0.32 -7.11
N LYS A 52 5.57 0.08 -7.60
CA LYS A 52 4.38 0.83 -7.19
C LYS A 52 3.98 0.55 -5.74
N ILE A 53 4.10 -0.69 -5.28
CA ILE A 53 3.76 -1.07 -3.89
C ILE A 53 4.71 -0.42 -2.89
N ILE A 54 6.02 -0.48 -3.15
CA ILE A 54 7.04 -0.03 -2.19
C ILE A 54 7.28 1.49 -2.27
N ASN A 55 6.80 2.15 -3.32
CA ASN A 55 6.92 3.58 -3.56
C ASN A 55 8.38 4.08 -3.34
N LYS A 56 9.25 3.75 -4.30
CA LYS A 56 10.72 3.98 -4.28
C LYS A 56 11.17 5.44 -4.01
N ASN A 57 10.27 6.41 -3.89
CA ASN A 57 10.58 7.80 -3.55
C ASN A 57 10.68 8.09 -2.02
N ARG A 58 10.68 7.06 -1.17
CA ARG A 58 10.88 7.18 0.29
C ARG A 58 12.05 6.31 0.77
N TRP A 59 13.27 6.57 0.29
CA TRP A 59 14.53 6.20 0.93
C TRP A 59 15.60 7.24 0.59
#